data_AF-G4N5G0-F1
#
_entry.id   AF-G4N5G0-F1
#
_cell.length_a   1.000
_cell.length_b   1.000
_cell.length_c   1.000
_cell.angle_alpha   90.00
_cell.angle_beta   90.00
_cell.angle_gamma   90.00
#
_symmetry.space_group_name_H-M   'P 1'
#
loop_
_entity.id
_entity.type
_entity.pdbx_description
1 polymer ?
#
loop_
_entity_poly.entity_id
_entity_poly.type
_entity_poly.pdbx_seq_one_letter_code
_entity_poly.pdbx_strand_id
1 'polypeptide(L)'
;MPGATDSLNDAICRFLEVGTSSCRTECDEYACQNCGGERKPNYHQGIRSYIVIAGPSSNKIVQFREKTALLDMRSLAPAKEIHLDLVSSCSELGWIGETKGQQLAVEQHMRTVTSLARFFAQSWLKGMPKDPNLIDVRAVSAECHARLEYLAGGLPERFIPIITQVQATLPALLDGTCPVVLTHSDLNQMNILVDPVKGNITAVVDWAGTSCLPFGFTLYALEHALGRYCTPFHADFTGMLGLASSSSHVKICLRV
;
A
#
# COMPACT_ATOMS: atom_id res chain seq x y z
N MET A 1 0.10 38.42 23.45
CA MET A 1 0.72 37.20 22.88
C MET A 1 0.99 37.50 21.41
N PRO A 2 2.24 37.66 20.93
CA PRO A 2 2.47 37.92 19.52
C PRO A 2 2.19 36.62 18.75
N GLY A 3 1.19 36.66 17.87
CA GLY A 3 0.89 35.57 16.95
C GLY A 3 2.07 35.39 16.00
N ALA A 4 2.56 34.14 15.92
CA ALA A 4 3.48 33.75 14.87
C ALA A 4 2.77 34.00 13.54
N THR A 5 3.23 35.02 12.82
CA THR A 5 2.95 35.15 11.40
C THR A 5 3.70 33.99 10.75
N ASP A 6 2.99 32.88 10.52
CA ASP A 6 3.52 31.78 9.73
C ASP A 6 3.98 32.37 8.40
N SER A 7 5.30 32.44 8.19
CA SER A 7 5.81 33.01 6.96
C SER A 7 5.46 32.07 5.81
N LEU A 8 5.35 32.62 4.59
CA LEU A 8 5.11 31.82 3.39
C LEU A 8 6.09 30.63 3.29
N ASN A 9 7.35 30.84 3.69
CA ASN A 9 8.34 29.77 3.69
C ASN A 9 8.05 28.70 4.76
N ASP A 10 7.58 29.08 5.96
CA ASP A 10 7.22 28.10 6.99
C ASP A 10 6.06 27.21 6.56
N ALA A 11 5.06 27.78 5.87
CA ALA A 11 3.96 27.00 5.31
C ALA A 11 4.41 26.02 4.22
N ILE A 12 5.34 26.44 3.36
CA ILE A 12 5.92 25.59 2.31
C ILE A 12 6.78 24.48 2.93
N CYS A 13 7.66 24.82 3.87
CA CYS A 13 8.54 23.86 4.55
C CYS A 13 7.72 22.81 5.31
N ARG A 14 6.66 23.21 6.02
CA ARG A 14 5.79 22.25 6.73
C ARG A 14 5.21 21.18 5.80
N PHE A 15 4.78 21.53 4.60
CA PHE A 15 4.31 20.54 3.63
C PHE A 15 5.45 19.67 3.09
N LEU A 16 6.59 20.26 2.73
CA LEU A 16 7.67 19.54 2.06
C LEU A 16 8.52 18.67 2.99
N GLU A 17 8.74 19.09 4.24
CA GLU A 17 9.59 18.37 5.21
C GLU A 17 8.85 17.22 5.90
N VAL A 18 7.57 17.42 6.22
CA VAL A 18 6.75 16.43 6.94
C VAL A 18 5.94 15.56 5.97
N GLY A 19 5.57 16.15 4.83
CA GLY A 19 4.51 15.66 3.99
C GLY A 19 4.95 15.04 2.67
N THR A 20 6.20 15.12 2.20
CA THR A 20 6.61 14.57 0.88
C THR A 20 8.07 14.12 0.81
N SER A 21 8.40 13.25 -0.15
CA SER A 21 9.81 12.95 -0.50
C SER A 21 10.41 13.93 -1.52
N SER A 22 9.59 14.83 -2.07
CA SER A 22 10.03 15.87 -3.01
C SER A 22 10.50 17.13 -2.28
N CYS A 23 11.46 17.83 -2.88
CA CYS A 23 11.84 19.17 -2.44
C CYS A 23 11.09 20.27 -3.21
N ARG A 24 11.20 21.51 -2.71
CA ARG A 24 10.58 22.69 -3.33
C ARG A 24 11.02 22.85 -4.77
N THR A 25 12.33 22.71 -5.02
CA THR A 25 12.94 22.89 -6.34
C THR A 25 12.37 21.91 -7.36
N GLU A 26 12.22 20.63 -6.98
CA GLU A 26 11.62 19.61 -7.85
C GLU A 26 10.17 19.96 -8.21
N CYS A 27 9.37 20.37 -7.22
CA CYS A 27 7.98 20.76 -7.44
C CYS A 27 7.90 21.97 -8.39
N ASP A 28 8.73 22.98 -8.13
CA ASP A 28 8.82 24.20 -8.91
C ASP A 28 9.26 23.95 -10.36
N GLU A 29 10.24 23.08 -10.58
CA GLU A 29 10.70 22.67 -11.90
C GLU A 29 9.64 21.87 -12.66
N TYR A 30 8.96 20.94 -11.99
CA TYR A 30 7.87 20.17 -12.58
C TYR A 30 6.72 21.06 -13.04
N ALA A 31 6.32 22.03 -12.20
CA ALA A 31 5.31 23.02 -12.56
C ALA A 31 5.75 23.83 -13.80
N CYS A 32 7.00 24.27 -13.85
CA CYS A 32 7.56 25.02 -14.97
C CYS A 32 7.59 24.18 -16.26
N GLN A 33 8.06 22.94 -16.22
CA GLN A 33 8.14 22.06 -17.39
C GLN A 33 6.76 21.75 -17.99
N ASN A 34 5.75 21.53 -17.14
CA ASN A 34 4.41 21.14 -17.59
C ASN A 34 3.51 22.33 -17.96
N CYS A 35 3.73 23.49 -17.33
CA CYS A 35 2.86 24.66 -17.52
C CYS A 35 3.52 25.79 -18.32
N GLY A 36 4.85 25.84 -18.37
CA GLY A 36 5.64 26.97 -18.88
C GLY A 36 5.62 28.18 -17.94
N GLY A 37 6.39 29.21 -18.28
CA GLY A 37 6.35 30.52 -17.62
C GLY A 37 7.09 30.61 -16.28
N GLU A 38 6.89 31.74 -15.59
CA GLU A 38 7.54 32.03 -14.31
C GLU A 38 6.84 31.27 -13.17
N ARG A 39 7.64 30.74 -12.23
CA ARG A 39 7.16 30.04 -11.04
C ARG A 39 6.99 31.00 -9.86
N LYS A 40 5.79 31.07 -9.29
CA LYS A 40 5.51 31.89 -8.10
C LYS A 40 4.76 31.05 -7.07
N PRO A 41 5.33 30.78 -5.89
CA PRO A 41 4.56 30.20 -4.80
C PRO A 41 3.34 31.07 -4.51
N ASN A 42 2.17 30.46 -4.37
CA ASN A 42 0.98 31.21 -3.97
C ASN A 42 1.17 31.74 -2.55
N TYR A 43 0.76 32.98 -2.29
CA TYR A 43 0.84 33.56 -0.94
C TYR A 43 0.00 32.77 0.09
N HIS A 44 -1.06 32.11 -0.37
CA HIS A 44 -1.91 31.23 0.41
C HIS A 44 -1.58 29.77 0.11
N GLN A 45 -0.88 29.13 1.05
CA GLN A 45 -0.56 27.70 1.02
C GLN A 45 -1.62 26.89 1.76
N GLY A 46 -1.82 25.64 1.34
CA GLY A 46 -2.72 24.72 2.04
C GLY A 46 -1.96 23.92 3.09
N ILE A 47 -2.63 23.53 4.18
CA ILE A 47 -2.03 22.71 5.25
C ILE A 47 -1.46 21.39 4.69
N ARG A 48 -2.17 20.79 3.72
CA ARG A 48 -1.83 19.51 3.09
C ARG A 48 -1.49 19.67 1.61
N SER A 49 -1.06 20.86 1.21
CA SER A 49 -0.69 21.11 -0.18
C SER A 49 0.27 22.27 -0.39
N TYR A 50 1.26 22.08 -1.25
CA TYR A 50 2.06 23.16 -1.81
C TYR A 50 1.43 23.71 -3.10
N ILE A 51 1.28 25.02 -3.24
CA ILE A 51 0.58 25.66 -4.36
C ILE A 51 1.54 26.59 -5.09
N VAL A 52 1.68 26.38 -6.40
CA VAL A 52 2.51 27.16 -7.31
C VAL A 52 1.64 27.77 -8.40
N ILE A 53 1.86 29.05 -8.69
CA ILE A 53 1.31 29.75 -9.85
C ILE A 53 2.33 29.61 -10.98
N ALA A 54 1.86 29.17 -12.14
CA ALA A 54 2.66 28.90 -13.34
C ALA A 54 1.90 29.33 -14.61
N GLY A 55 2.51 29.09 -15.77
CA GLY A 55 1.96 29.44 -17.08
C GLY A 55 2.57 30.74 -17.65
N PRO A 56 2.57 30.93 -18.98
CA PRO A 56 3.16 32.10 -19.63
C PRO A 56 2.65 33.44 -19.10
N SER A 57 1.42 33.48 -18.58
CA SER A 57 0.77 34.66 -18.00
C SER A 57 0.35 34.44 -16.54
N SER A 58 1.00 33.53 -15.80
CA SER A 58 0.60 33.15 -14.43
C SER A 58 -0.87 32.71 -14.34
N ASN A 59 -1.37 32.07 -15.40
CA ASN A 59 -2.78 31.72 -15.56
C ASN A 59 -3.11 30.29 -15.09
N LYS A 60 -2.11 29.53 -14.65
CA LYS A 60 -2.28 28.17 -14.15
C LYS A 60 -1.94 28.11 -12.68
N ILE A 61 -2.75 27.38 -11.93
CA ILE A 61 -2.43 26.96 -10.57
C ILE A 61 -1.97 25.51 -10.65
N VAL A 62 -0.91 25.18 -9.94
CA VAL A 62 -0.38 23.83 -9.77
C VAL A 62 -0.39 23.55 -8.27
N GLN A 63 -1.32 22.72 -7.85
CA GLN A 63 -1.37 22.26 -6.47
C GLN A 63 -0.63 20.93 -6.34
N PHE A 64 0.22 20.80 -5.34
CA PHE A 64 0.93 19.60 -4.94
C PHE A 64 0.29 19.10 -3.66
N ARG A 65 -0.17 17.86 -3.59
CA ARG A 65 -0.97 17.35 -2.44
C ARG A 65 -0.36 16.09 -1.86
N GLU A 66 -0.66 15.77 -0.61
CA GLU A 66 -0.33 14.45 -0.05
C GLU A 66 -1.27 13.34 -0.58
N LYS A 67 -0.82 12.08 -0.53
CA LYS A 67 -1.58 10.93 -1.06
C LYS A 67 -2.92 10.71 -0.35
N THR A 68 -3.01 11.05 0.92
CA THR A 68 -4.21 10.91 1.76
C THR A 68 -5.22 12.05 1.58
N ALA A 69 -4.85 13.13 0.91
CA ALA A 69 -5.71 14.30 0.74
C ALA A 69 -5.88 14.68 -0.74
N LEU A 70 -5.90 13.70 -1.64
CA LEU A 70 -6.12 13.92 -3.07
C LEU A 70 -7.52 14.48 -3.34
N LEU A 71 -7.63 15.34 -4.35
CA LEU A 71 -8.93 15.79 -4.84
C LEU A 71 -9.62 14.65 -5.58
N ASP A 72 -10.86 14.37 -5.21
CA ASP A 72 -11.70 13.43 -5.94
C ASP A 72 -12.25 14.09 -7.21
N MET A 73 -11.77 13.63 -8.37
CA MET A 73 -12.20 14.15 -9.67
C MET A 73 -13.69 13.86 -9.94
N ARG A 74 -14.25 12.79 -9.36
CA ARG A 74 -15.67 12.46 -9.51
C ARG A 74 -16.56 13.47 -8.80
N SER A 75 -16.08 14.03 -7.71
CA SER A 75 -16.75 15.11 -6.98
C SER A 75 -16.55 16.49 -7.64
N LEU A 76 -15.42 16.70 -8.34
CA LEU A 76 -15.13 17.98 -9.01
C LEU A 76 -15.96 18.21 -10.28
N ALA A 77 -16.30 17.15 -11.04
CA ALA A 77 -17.10 17.31 -12.24
C ALA A 77 -18.50 17.90 -11.96
N PRO A 78 -19.29 17.37 -11.00
CA PRO A 78 -20.54 17.99 -10.57
C PRO A 78 -20.35 19.40 -10.00
N ALA A 79 -19.29 19.64 -9.23
CA ALA A 79 -19.02 20.97 -8.69
C ALA A 79 -18.79 22.01 -9.80
N LYS A 80 -18.09 21.62 -10.88
CA LYS A 80 -17.88 22.46 -12.07
C LYS A 80 -19.18 22.69 -12.83
N GLU A 81 -20.04 21.69 -12.93
CA GLU A 81 -21.35 21.82 -13.57
C GLU A 81 -22.26 22.79 -12.81
N ILE A 82 -22.28 22.72 -11.47
CA ILE A 82 -23.14 23.55 -10.62
C ILE A 82 -22.64 24.99 -10.53
N HIS A 83 -21.32 25.18 -10.36
CA HIS A 83 -20.74 26.48 -10.05
C HIS A 83 -19.96 27.11 -11.21
N LEU A 84 -20.03 26.51 -12.41
CA LEU A 84 -19.51 27.02 -13.68
C LEU A 84 -18.22 27.82 -13.55
N ASP A 85 -18.28 29.15 -13.64
CA ASP A 85 -17.12 30.03 -13.72
C ASP A 85 -16.34 30.16 -12.40
N LEU A 86 -16.95 29.79 -11.28
CA LEU A 86 -16.33 29.86 -9.95
C LEU A 86 -15.43 28.66 -9.66
N VAL A 87 -15.73 27.49 -10.25
CA VAL A 87 -14.91 26.28 -10.09
C VAL A 87 -13.98 26.13 -11.28
N SER A 88 -12.70 25.92 -11.05
CA SER A 88 -11.72 25.73 -12.13
C SER A 88 -11.83 24.36 -12.78
N SER A 89 -11.56 24.29 -14.09
CA SER A 89 -11.40 23.00 -14.77
C SER A 89 -10.10 22.33 -14.33
N CYS A 90 -10.20 21.28 -13.52
CA CYS A 90 -9.06 20.56 -13.00
C CYS A 90 -8.72 19.31 -13.81
N SER A 91 -7.42 19.04 -13.95
CA SER A 91 -6.88 17.82 -14.54
C SER A 91 -5.65 17.38 -13.76
N GLU A 92 -5.47 16.06 -13.68
CA GLU A 92 -4.35 15.41 -13.01
C GLU A 92 -3.17 15.26 -13.98
N LEU A 93 -1.98 15.72 -13.57
CA LEU A 93 -0.78 15.71 -14.42
C LEU A 93 0.27 14.64 -14.06
N GLY A 94 -0.03 13.75 -13.11
CA GLY A 94 0.91 12.73 -12.65
C GLY A 94 1.47 13.01 -11.25
N TRP A 95 2.65 12.45 -10.97
CA TRP A 95 3.24 12.34 -9.63
C TRP A 95 4.71 12.83 -9.62
N ILE A 96 5.17 13.39 -8.49
CA ILE A 96 6.56 13.76 -8.23
C ILE A 96 7.03 13.24 -6.87
N GLY A 97 8.34 12.96 -6.74
CA GLY A 97 9.00 12.45 -5.54
C GLY A 97 9.51 11.02 -5.70
N GLU A 98 10.54 10.66 -4.91
CA GLU A 98 10.97 9.27 -4.82
C GLU A 98 9.88 8.43 -4.15
N THR A 99 9.49 7.34 -4.80
CA THR A 99 8.76 6.23 -4.16
C THR A 99 9.69 5.56 -3.16
N LYS A 100 9.86 6.14 -1.96
CA LYS A 100 10.40 5.43 -0.79
C LYS A 100 9.40 4.45 -0.16
N GLY A 101 8.68 3.78 -1.05
CA GLY A 101 8.15 2.43 -0.92
C GLY A 101 8.27 1.90 -2.33
N GLN A 102 9.33 1.14 -2.60
CA GLN A 102 9.69 0.62 -3.92
C GLN A 102 8.45 0.02 -4.60
N GLN A 103 7.80 0.82 -5.44
CA GLN A 103 6.97 0.28 -6.48
C GLN A 103 7.98 -0.25 -7.49
N LEU A 104 8.47 -1.47 -7.19
CA LEU A 104 9.28 -2.27 -8.08
C LEU A 104 8.69 -2.06 -9.48
N ALA A 105 9.50 -1.59 -10.44
CA ALA A 105 9.06 -1.47 -11.83
C ALA A 105 8.31 -2.76 -12.19
N VAL A 106 7.25 -2.70 -12.99
CA VAL A 106 6.35 -3.86 -13.23
C VAL A 106 7.14 -5.15 -13.48
N GLU A 107 8.25 -5.07 -14.20
CA GLU A 107 9.21 -6.17 -14.40
C GLU A 107 9.86 -6.71 -13.12
N GLN A 108 10.35 -5.84 -12.24
CA GLN A 108 10.92 -6.21 -10.94
C GLN A 108 9.84 -6.83 -10.04
N HIS A 109 8.62 -6.29 -10.03
CA HIS A 109 7.51 -6.86 -9.28
C HIS A 109 7.17 -8.27 -9.79
N MET A 110 7.12 -8.45 -11.11
CA MET A 110 6.93 -9.76 -11.72
C MET A 110 8.05 -10.75 -11.37
N ARG A 111 9.30 -10.28 -11.21
CA ARG A 111 10.41 -11.12 -10.74
C ARG A 111 10.24 -11.51 -9.27
N THR A 112 9.67 -10.65 -8.43
CA THR A 112 9.35 -10.98 -7.02
C THR A 112 8.30 -12.09 -6.99
N VAL A 113 7.19 -11.90 -7.72
CA VAL A 113 6.12 -12.90 -7.85
C VAL A 113 6.65 -14.21 -8.42
N THR A 114 7.51 -14.16 -9.44
CA THR A 114 8.15 -15.35 -10.01
C THR A 114 9.05 -16.07 -8.99
N SER A 115 9.78 -15.31 -8.17
CA SER A 115 10.63 -15.88 -7.12
C SER A 115 9.80 -16.52 -6.02
N LEU A 116 8.66 -15.93 -5.65
CA LEU A 116 7.72 -16.49 -4.68
C LEU A 116 7.03 -17.75 -5.21
N ALA A 117 6.62 -17.75 -6.48
CA ALA A 117 6.09 -18.94 -7.13
C ALA A 117 7.12 -20.08 -7.15
N ARG A 118 8.40 -19.76 -7.41
CA ARG A 118 9.49 -20.74 -7.33
C ARG A 118 9.66 -21.28 -5.91
N PHE A 119 9.58 -20.44 -4.89
CA PHE A 119 9.62 -20.86 -3.48
C PHE A 119 8.51 -21.88 -3.18
N PHE A 120 7.25 -21.58 -3.54
CA PHE A 120 6.14 -22.52 -3.34
C PHE A 120 6.27 -23.81 -4.15
N ALA A 121 6.71 -23.73 -5.41
CA ALA A 121 6.95 -24.91 -6.24
C ALA A 121 8.05 -25.80 -5.66
N GLN A 122 9.10 -25.22 -5.07
CA GLN A 122 10.13 -25.98 -4.37
C GLN A 122 9.58 -26.67 -3.13
N SER A 123 8.74 -26.00 -2.34
CA SER A 123 8.05 -26.61 -1.20
C SER A 123 7.14 -27.77 -1.64
N TRP A 124 6.37 -27.61 -2.72
CA TRP A 124 5.53 -28.68 -3.26
C TRP A 124 6.35 -29.91 -3.68
N LEU A 125 7.45 -29.70 -4.44
CA LEU A 125 8.23 -30.79 -5.01
C LEU A 125 9.15 -31.49 -3.99
N LYS A 126 9.71 -30.73 -3.04
CA LYS A 126 10.71 -31.24 -2.08
C LYS A 126 10.15 -31.46 -0.68
N GLY A 127 8.98 -30.89 -0.38
CA GLY A 127 8.41 -30.83 0.96
C GLY A 127 7.81 -32.12 1.45
N MET A 128 7.62 -33.14 0.58
CA MET A 128 7.10 -34.46 0.95
C MET A 128 8.02 -35.14 1.98
N PRO A 129 7.67 -35.14 3.27
CA PRO A 129 8.44 -35.89 4.24
C PRO A 129 8.19 -37.37 3.97
N LYS A 130 9.23 -38.19 4.05
CA LYS A 130 9.10 -39.64 3.81
C LYS A 130 8.32 -40.37 4.91
N ASP A 131 8.01 -39.68 6.01
CA ASP A 131 7.30 -40.23 7.14
C ASP A 131 5.82 -39.77 7.13
N PRO A 132 4.86 -40.69 6.91
CA PRO A 132 3.44 -40.40 6.89
C PRO A 132 2.86 -40.01 8.26
N ASN A 133 3.59 -40.17 9.36
CA ASN A 133 3.14 -39.83 10.72
C ASN A 133 3.60 -38.43 11.19
N LEU A 134 4.26 -37.65 10.33
CA LEU A 134 4.79 -36.34 10.71
C LEU A 134 3.73 -35.29 11.01
N ILE A 135 2.48 -35.50 10.59
CA ILE A 135 1.37 -34.58 10.87
C ILE A 135 0.18 -35.33 11.45
N ASP A 136 -0.41 -34.75 12.49
CA ASP A 136 -1.73 -35.13 12.95
C ASP A 136 -2.76 -34.23 12.25
N VAL A 137 -3.25 -34.67 11.10
CA VAL A 137 -4.27 -33.96 10.31
C VAL A 137 -5.53 -33.67 11.14
N ARG A 138 -5.88 -34.54 12.09
CA ARG A 138 -7.04 -34.33 12.96
C ARG A 138 -6.77 -33.20 13.94
N ALA A 139 -5.58 -33.13 14.52
CA ALA A 139 -5.18 -32.02 15.37
C ALA A 139 -5.14 -30.69 14.59
N VAL A 140 -4.59 -30.69 13.38
CA VAL A 140 -4.59 -29.50 12.49
C VAL A 140 -6.02 -29.05 12.18
N SER A 141 -6.90 -29.99 11.82
CA SER A 141 -8.32 -29.70 11.57
C SER A 141 -9.00 -29.12 12.81
N ALA A 142 -8.81 -29.73 13.98
CA ALA A 142 -9.40 -29.26 15.22
C ALA A 142 -8.93 -27.84 15.59
N GLU A 143 -7.64 -27.55 15.45
CA GLU A 143 -7.07 -26.22 15.68
C GLU A 143 -7.66 -25.18 14.73
N CYS A 144 -7.78 -25.50 13.43
CA CYS A 144 -8.39 -24.61 12.45
C CYS A 144 -9.86 -24.31 12.80
N HIS A 145 -10.65 -25.34 13.17
CA HIS A 145 -12.04 -25.14 13.57
C HIS A 145 -12.15 -24.27 14.83
N ALA A 146 -11.34 -24.54 15.85
CA ALA A 146 -11.32 -23.76 17.08
C ALA A 146 -11.00 -22.28 16.83
N ARG A 147 -10.05 -21.98 15.94
CA ARG A 147 -9.74 -20.59 15.55
C ARG A 147 -10.88 -19.93 14.80
N LEU A 148 -11.52 -20.65 13.88
CA LEU A 148 -12.67 -20.13 13.12
C LEU A 148 -13.88 -19.88 14.02
N GLU A 149 -14.13 -20.74 15.01
CA GLU A 149 -15.17 -20.54 16.02
C GLU A 149 -14.87 -19.33 16.93
N TYR A 150 -13.61 -19.18 17.36
CA TYR A 150 -13.17 -18.00 18.09
C TYR A 150 -13.41 -16.72 17.29
N LEU A 151 -13.08 -16.73 16.00
CA LEU A 151 -13.34 -15.60 15.09
C LEU A 151 -14.85 -15.34 14.93
N ALA A 152 -15.67 -16.39 14.83
CA ALA A 152 -17.12 -16.25 14.73
C ALA A 152 -17.73 -15.61 15.98
N GLY A 153 -17.19 -15.91 17.17
CA GLY A 153 -17.65 -15.31 18.42
C GLY A 153 -17.19 -13.86 18.63
N GLY A 154 -16.10 -13.43 17.97
CA GLY A 154 -15.50 -12.11 18.17
C GLY A 154 -15.76 -11.08 17.05
N LEU A 155 -16.11 -11.53 15.85
CA LEU A 155 -16.28 -10.66 14.68
C LEU A 155 -17.74 -10.21 14.46
N PRO A 156 -17.96 -9.02 13.86
CA PRO A 156 -19.30 -8.57 13.48
C PRO A 156 -20.04 -9.56 12.58
N GLU A 157 -21.37 -9.62 12.69
CA GLU A 157 -22.24 -10.57 11.95
C GLU A 157 -21.98 -10.64 10.44
N ARG A 158 -21.57 -9.51 9.82
CA ARG A 158 -21.24 -9.46 8.38
C ARG A 158 -20.11 -10.40 7.96
N PHE A 159 -19.26 -10.85 8.88
CA PHE A 159 -18.15 -11.77 8.61
C PHE A 159 -18.50 -13.24 8.85
N ILE A 160 -19.63 -13.54 9.49
CA ILE A 160 -20.04 -14.92 9.76
C ILE A 160 -20.20 -15.75 8.47
N PRO A 161 -20.80 -15.23 7.37
CA PRO A 161 -20.92 -16.01 6.14
C PRO A 161 -19.58 -16.49 5.58
N ILE A 162 -18.52 -15.66 5.62
CA ILE A 162 -17.21 -16.06 5.11
C ILE A 162 -16.55 -17.08 6.03
N ILE A 163 -16.71 -16.98 7.34
CA ILE A 163 -16.19 -17.97 8.29
C ILE A 163 -16.87 -19.33 8.07
N THR A 164 -18.20 -19.35 7.95
CA THR A 164 -18.96 -20.57 7.66
C THR A 164 -18.54 -21.20 6.33
N GLN A 165 -18.32 -20.37 5.29
CA GLN A 165 -17.80 -20.85 4.02
C GLN A 165 -16.42 -21.49 4.18
N VAL A 166 -15.50 -20.85 4.88
CA VAL A 166 -14.15 -21.38 5.13
C VAL A 166 -14.22 -22.71 5.90
N GLN A 167 -15.04 -22.78 6.96
CA GLN A 167 -15.26 -24.01 7.73
C GLN A 167 -15.78 -25.15 6.84
N ALA A 168 -16.72 -24.88 5.92
CA ALA A 168 -17.26 -25.88 5.00
C ALA A 168 -16.22 -26.37 3.96
N THR A 169 -15.26 -25.52 3.57
CA THR A 169 -14.21 -25.86 2.60
C THR A 169 -12.98 -26.51 3.20
N LEU A 170 -12.72 -26.28 4.49
CA LEU A 170 -11.53 -26.75 5.19
C LEU A 170 -11.31 -28.27 5.10
N PRO A 171 -12.34 -29.14 5.21
CA PRO A 171 -12.14 -30.59 5.05
C PRO A 171 -11.53 -30.99 3.70
N ALA A 172 -11.86 -30.28 2.62
CA ALA A 172 -11.32 -30.56 1.29
C ALA A 172 -9.82 -30.19 1.17
N LEU A 173 -9.34 -29.23 1.95
CA LEU A 173 -7.90 -28.91 2.03
C LEU A 173 -7.11 -29.98 2.80
N LEU A 174 -7.78 -30.68 3.72
CA LEU A 174 -7.20 -31.62 4.68
C LEU A 174 -7.48 -33.09 4.31
N ASP A 175 -8.03 -33.36 3.13
CA ASP A 175 -8.43 -34.71 2.68
C ASP A 175 -7.25 -35.61 2.25
N GLY A 176 -6.03 -35.06 2.25
CA GLY A 176 -4.80 -35.76 1.86
C GLY A 176 -4.43 -35.61 0.38
N THR A 177 -5.21 -34.86 -0.41
CA THR A 177 -4.87 -34.58 -1.83
C THR A 177 -3.73 -33.57 -1.96
N CYS A 178 -3.61 -32.63 -1.02
CA CYS A 178 -2.52 -31.67 -0.98
C CYS A 178 -1.29 -32.28 -0.29
N PRO A 179 -0.08 -32.13 -0.85
CA PRO A 179 1.14 -32.61 -0.21
C PRO A 179 1.38 -31.85 1.10
N VAL A 180 1.94 -32.54 2.07
CA VAL A 180 2.45 -31.92 3.29
C VAL A 180 3.79 -31.27 2.96
N VAL A 181 3.97 -30.01 3.37
CA VAL A 181 5.19 -29.24 3.11
C VAL A 181 5.64 -28.50 4.36
N LEU A 182 6.94 -28.22 4.45
CA LEU A 182 7.46 -27.29 5.46
C LEU A 182 6.90 -25.89 5.18
N THR A 183 6.12 -25.40 6.11
CA THR A 183 5.35 -24.18 6.01
C THR A 183 5.93 -23.13 6.95
N HIS A 184 6.18 -21.93 6.41
CA HIS A 184 6.58 -20.77 7.18
C HIS A 184 5.37 -20.22 7.96
N SER A 185 5.52 -19.96 9.26
CA SER A 185 4.41 -19.51 10.12
C SER A 185 3.95 -18.08 9.82
N ASP A 186 4.89 -17.21 9.44
CA ASP A 186 4.64 -15.78 9.23
C ASP A 186 5.30 -15.24 7.95
N LEU A 187 4.92 -15.77 6.79
CA LEU A 187 5.50 -15.40 5.50
C LEU A 187 4.94 -14.06 5.00
N ASN A 188 5.44 -12.95 5.55
CA ASN A 188 5.03 -11.60 5.20
C ASN A 188 6.20 -10.74 4.65
N GLN A 189 5.92 -9.48 4.31
CA GLN A 189 6.89 -8.55 3.70
C GLN A 189 8.14 -8.31 4.56
N MET A 190 8.06 -8.44 5.89
CA MET A 190 9.18 -8.28 6.80
C MET A 190 10.16 -9.46 6.75
N ASN A 191 9.65 -10.64 6.40
CA ASN A 191 10.42 -11.89 6.37
C ASN A 191 10.90 -12.28 4.96
N ILE A 192 10.61 -11.46 3.94
CA ILE A 192 11.02 -11.68 2.55
C ILE A 192 11.99 -10.58 2.13
N LEU A 193 13.24 -10.96 1.87
CA LEU A 193 14.26 -10.03 1.37
C LEU A 193 14.26 -10.03 -0.17
N VAL A 194 14.13 -8.85 -0.76
CA VAL A 194 14.08 -8.65 -2.22
C VAL A 194 15.27 -7.81 -2.66
N ASP A 195 15.93 -8.21 -3.75
CA ASP A 195 16.97 -7.42 -4.40
C ASP A 195 16.34 -6.09 -4.90
N PRO A 196 16.78 -4.93 -4.39
CA PRO A 196 16.16 -3.64 -4.70
C PRO A 196 16.33 -3.20 -6.16
N VAL A 197 17.28 -3.81 -6.89
CA VAL A 197 17.59 -3.48 -8.28
C VAL A 197 16.97 -4.51 -9.23
N LYS A 198 17.04 -5.79 -8.88
CA LYS A 198 16.55 -6.86 -9.76
C LYS A 198 15.10 -7.24 -9.50
N GLY A 199 14.61 -7.10 -8.27
CA GLY A 199 13.30 -7.58 -7.84
C GLY A 199 13.24 -9.09 -7.59
N ASN A 200 14.36 -9.79 -7.43
CA ASN A 200 14.32 -11.22 -7.06
C ASN A 200 14.26 -11.37 -5.55
N ILE A 201 13.53 -12.36 -5.04
CA ILE A 201 13.67 -12.75 -3.63
C ILE A 201 15.06 -13.36 -3.45
N THR A 202 15.84 -12.81 -2.54
CA THR A 202 17.21 -13.25 -2.22
C THR A 202 17.24 -14.13 -0.99
N ALA A 203 16.33 -13.93 -0.03
CA ALA A 203 16.20 -14.75 1.16
C ALA A 203 14.79 -14.70 1.75
N VAL A 204 14.45 -15.76 2.47
CA VAL A 204 13.34 -15.81 3.43
C VAL A 204 13.94 -16.05 4.80
N VAL A 205 13.60 -15.21 5.77
CA VAL A 205 14.18 -15.19 7.12
C VAL A 205 13.11 -15.46 8.18
N ASP A 206 13.53 -15.60 9.44
CA ASP A 206 12.65 -15.87 10.59
C ASP A 206 11.80 -17.13 10.47
N TRP A 207 12.48 -18.27 10.37
CA TRP A 207 11.87 -19.60 10.31
C TRP A 207 11.34 -20.07 11.68
N ALA A 208 11.15 -19.17 12.65
CA ALA A 208 10.61 -19.54 13.95
C ALA A 208 9.14 -20.00 13.82
N GLY A 209 8.80 -21.14 14.42
CA GLY A 209 7.44 -21.68 14.39
C GLY A 209 7.04 -22.36 13.08
N THR A 210 7.99 -22.67 12.19
CA THR A 210 7.69 -23.47 11.00
C THR A 210 7.15 -24.84 11.37
N SER A 211 6.21 -25.33 10.57
CA SER A 211 5.56 -26.63 10.79
C SER A 211 5.32 -27.35 9.47
N CYS A 212 5.20 -28.67 9.52
CA CYS A 212 4.75 -29.46 8.39
C CYS A 212 3.22 -29.38 8.33
N LEU A 213 2.68 -28.77 7.27
CA LEU A 213 1.24 -28.59 7.07
C LEU A 213 0.87 -28.91 5.61
N PRO A 214 -0.40 -29.21 5.31
CA PRO A 214 -0.87 -29.30 3.94
C PRO A 214 -0.53 -28.02 3.16
N PHE A 215 -0.10 -28.19 1.91
CA PHE A 215 0.18 -27.06 1.03
C PHE A 215 -1.05 -26.15 0.91
N GLY A 216 -0.86 -24.86 1.16
CA GLY A 216 -1.95 -23.87 1.12
C GLY A 216 -1.91 -22.88 2.27
N PHE A 217 -1.43 -23.30 3.45
CA PHE A 217 -1.45 -22.51 4.68
C PHE A 217 -0.61 -21.21 4.62
N THR A 218 0.31 -21.09 3.66
CA THR A 218 1.15 -19.89 3.42
C THR A 218 0.79 -19.12 2.15
N LEU A 219 -0.22 -19.57 1.38
CA LEU A 219 -0.55 -18.93 0.11
C LEU A 219 -1.10 -17.52 0.26
N TYR A 220 -1.51 -17.10 1.47
CA TYR A 220 -1.86 -15.70 1.75
C TYR A 220 -0.69 -14.74 1.42
N ALA A 221 0.56 -15.19 1.47
CA ALA A 221 1.72 -14.41 1.04
C ALA A 221 1.64 -13.97 -0.43
N LEU A 222 0.92 -14.73 -1.27
CA LEU A 222 0.67 -14.36 -2.66
C LEU A 222 -0.23 -13.12 -2.77
N GLU A 223 -1.21 -12.95 -1.90
CA GLU A 223 -2.07 -11.76 -1.89
C GLU A 223 -1.26 -10.49 -1.59
N HIS A 224 -0.35 -10.60 -0.61
CA HIS A 224 0.60 -9.53 -0.30
C HIS A 224 1.55 -9.24 -1.48
N ALA A 225 2.01 -10.28 -2.17
CA ALA A 225 2.89 -10.14 -3.33
C ALA A 225 2.19 -9.64 -4.59
N LEU A 226 0.89 -9.89 -4.76
CA LEU A 226 0.08 -9.42 -5.90
C LEU A 226 -0.56 -8.04 -5.67
N GLY A 227 -0.34 -7.43 -4.50
CA GLY A 227 -0.76 -6.06 -4.21
C GLY A 227 -2.27 -5.86 -4.04
N ARG A 228 -3.04 -6.91 -3.75
CA ARG A 228 -4.47 -6.77 -3.45
C ARG A 228 -4.72 -6.66 -1.95
N TYR A 229 -4.66 -5.42 -1.45
CA TYR A 229 -5.63 -4.87 -0.50
C TYR A 229 -5.74 -3.35 -0.72
N CYS A 230 -6.49 -2.95 -1.77
CA CYS A 230 -7.23 -1.70 -1.73
C CYS A 230 -8.59 -1.98 -1.10
N THR A 231 -8.66 -1.98 0.24
CA THR A 231 -9.89 -1.65 0.97
C THR A 231 -9.54 -0.79 2.18
N PRO A 232 -10.25 0.33 2.40
CA PRO A 232 -10.01 1.20 3.54
C PRO A 232 -10.64 0.57 4.79
N PHE A 233 -9.82 0.10 5.72
CA PHE A 233 -10.23 -0.04 7.11
C PHE A 233 -9.17 0.61 7.99
N HIS A 234 -9.51 1.81 8.45
CA HIS A 234 -8.96 2.41 9.65
C HIS A 234 -9.20 1.45 10.82
N ALA A 235 -8.14 1.07 11.50
CA ALA A 235 -8.18 0.85 12.93
C ALA A 235 -7.01 1.64 13.52
N ASP A 236 -7.35 2.75 14.18
CA ASP A 236 -6.43 3.49 15.02
C ASP A 236 -5.86 2.56 16.09
N PHE A 237 -4.55 2.38 16.06
CA PHE A 237 -3.76 2.06 17.25
C PHE A 237 -2.75 3.19 17.44
N THR A 238 -3.22 4.29 17.98
CA THR A 238 -2.38 5.33 18.57
C THR A 238 -1.77 4.78 19.86
N GLY A 239 -0.49 4.42 19.83
CA GLY A 239 0.24 4.07 21.04
C GLY A 239 1.64 3.51 20.79
N MET A 240 2.63 4.40 20.71
CA MET A 240 4.07 4.14 20.86
C MET A 240 4.75 3.26 19.80
N LEU A 241 5.29 3.91 18.77
CA LEU A 241 6.74 4.09 18.55
C LEU A 241 6.89 4.80 17.20
N GLY A 242 7.62 5.92 17.21
CA GLY A 242 7.76 6.79 16.05
C GLY A 242 8.41 6.07 14.86
N LEU A 243 7.65 5.92 13.79
CA LEU A 243 8.16 5.85 12.43
C LEU A 243 7.22 6.69 11.56
N ALA A 244 7.70 7.86 11.15
CA ALA A 244 7.04 8.68 10.16
C ALA A 244 6.92 7.87 8.85
N SER A 245 5.72 7.41 8.55
CA SER A 245 5.35 6.84 7.25
C SER A 245 4.47 7.86 6.51
N SER A 246 5.09 8.88 5.95
CA SER A 246 4.45 9.79 4.98
C SER A 246 5.06 9.58 3.59
N SER A 247 4.59 8.55 2.88
CA SER A 247 4.91 8.36 1.46
C SER A 247 3.85 9.08 0.61
N SER A 248 4.06 10.37 0.39
CA SER A 248 3.09 11.21 -0.32
C SER A 248 3.46 11.38 -1.78
N HIS A 249 2.45 11.20 -2.62
CA HIS A 249 2.52 11.53 -4.02
C HIS A 249 1.68 12.78 -4.27
N VAL A 250 2.18 13.64 -5.14
CA VAL A 250 1.62 14.94 -5.52
C VAL A 250 0.62 14.85 -6.67
N LYS A 251 -0.59 15.37 -6.51
CA LYS A 251 -1.58 15.55 -7.59
C LYS A 251 -1.79 17.00 -7.99
N ILE A 252 -1.63 17.30 -9.27
CA ILE A 252 -1.84 18.62 -9.89
C ILE A 252 -3.31 18.89 -10.20
N CYS A 253 -3.76 20.13 -10.00
CA CYS A 253 -5.06 20.65 -10.42
C CYS A 253 -4.79 21.93 -11.23
N LEU A 254 -4.83 21.85 -12.55
CA LEU A 254 -4.73 23.03 -13.42
C LEU A 254 -5.95 23.94 -13.27
N ARG A 255 -5.79 25.25 -13.50
CA ARG A 255 -6.88 26.18 -13.85
C ARG A 255 -6.54 26.82 -15.21
N VAL A 256 -7.58 27.02 -16.02
CA VAL A 256 -7.71 28.11 -17.00
C VAL A 256 -8.73 29.08 -16.43
#